data_AF-A0A842NJY4-F1
#
_entry.id   AF-A0A842NJY4-F1
#
_cell.length_a   1.000
_cell.length_b   1.000
_cell.length_c   1.000
_cell.angle_alpha   90.00
_cell.angle_beta   90.00
_cell.angle_gamma   90.00
#
_symmetry.space_group_name_H-M   'P 1'
#
loop_
_entity.id
_entity.type
_entity.pdbx_description
1 polymer ?
#
loop_
_entity_poly.entity_id
_entity_poly.type
_entity_poly.pdbx_seq_one_letter_code
_entity_poly.pdbx_strand_id
1 'polypeptide(L)'
;MKTRKKGILFFAVVAGIMLTSAVTLAVNPAQWIDDSSDFDEITAEELDAFDLDALGLELGYSGDELSQFCSANELAGSNEYVKEYKIPTACTQPLAITVDHNGIVWFAQTNTGMVAKFDPLTETFTEYDNSVWENVEKIFIA
;
A
#
# COMPACT_ATOMS: atom_id res chain seq x y z
N MET A 1 4.51 10.64 54.85
CA MET A 1 5.13 11.67 53.96
C MET A 1 5.44 11.21 52.53
N LYS A 2 5.34 9.90 52.19
CA LYS A 2 5.75 9.34 50.88
C LYS A 2 4.66 9.40 49.78
N THR A 3 3.39 9.42 50.14
CA THR A 3 2.25 9.43 49.20
C THR A 3 1.91 10.82 48.66
N ARG A 4 2.12 11.88 49.45
CA ARG A 4 1.87 13.28 49.06
C ARG A 4 2.78 13.75 47.90
N LYS A 5 4.02 13.26 47.84
CA LYS A 5 4.98 13.59 46.76
C LYS A 5 4.60 12.96 45.41
N LYS A 6 4.00 11.75 45.44
CA LYS A 6 3.53 11.07 44.22
C LYS A 6 2.30 11.75 43.61
N GLY A 7 1.39 12.25 44.45
CA GLY A 7 0.23 13.02 43.99
C GLY A 7 0.63 14.35 43.32
N ILE A 8 1.57 15.09 43.90
CA ILE A 8 2.06 16.36 43.32
C ILE A 8 2.71 16.13 41.95
N LEU A 9 3.51 15.06 41.80
CA LEU A 9 4.14 14.73 40.53
C LEU A 9 3.12 14.39 39.44
N PHE A 10 2.06 13.65 39.79
CA PHE A 10 0.99 13.32 38.86
C PHE A 10 0.26 14.57 38.35
N PHE A 11 -0.13 15.49 39.25
CA PHE A 11 -0.81 16.72 38.85
C PHE A 11 0.08 17.67 38.03
N ALA A 12 1.39 17.71 38.29
CA ALA A 12 2.33 18.51 37.48
C ALA A 12 2.44 18.00 36.04
N VAL A 13 2.47 16.67 35.84
CA VAL A 13 2.53 16.07 34.49
C VAL A 13 1.22 16.32 33.73
N VAL A 14 0.08 16.12 34.38
CA VAL A 14 -1.23 16.37 33.75
C VAL A 14 -1.42 17.85 33.40
N ALA A 15 -0.98 18.77 34.27
CA ALA A 15 -1.03 20.21 33.99
C ALA A 15 -0.12 20.62 32.82
N GLY A 16 1.07 20.00 32.69
CA GLY A 16 1.97 20.22 31.55
C GLY A 16 1.36 19.80 30.21
N ILE A 17 0.71 18.64 30.16
CA ILE A 17 0.04 18.14 28.95
C ILE A 17 -1.15 19.02 28.57
N MET A 18 -1.92 19.50 29.56
CA MET A 18 -3.06 20.38 29.31
C MET A 18 -2.64 21.76 28.78
N LEU A 19 -1.48 22.30 29.21
CA LEU A 19 -0.97 23.58 28.73
C LEU A 19 -0.48 23.53 27.28
N THR A 20 0.09 22.41 26.82
CA THR A 20 0.52 22.26 25.42
C THR A 20 -0.66 21.98 24.48
N SER A 21 -1.74 21.39 24.99
CA SER A 21 -2.93 21.01 24.21
C SER A 21 -3.85 22.20 23.86
N ALA A 22 -3.65 23.37 24.49
CA ALA A 22 -4.46 24.56 24.22
C ALA A 22 -3.93 25.41 23.04
N VAL A 23 -2.71 25.16 22.55
CA VAL A 23 -2.07 26.00 21.51
C VAL A 23 -2.50 25.61 20.09
N THR A 24 -3.02 24.39 19.87
CA THR A 24 -3.36 23.91 18.52
C THR A 24 -4.77 24.28 18.05
N LEU A 25 -5.64 24.81 18.91
CA LEU A 25 -7.04 25.14 18.55
C LEU A 25 -7.27 26.60 18.13
N ALA A 26 -6.23 27.44 18.14
CA ALA A 26 -6.34 28.87 17.78
C ALA A 26 -5.78 29.22 16.40
N VAL A 27 -5.22 28.25 15.65
CA VAL A 27 -4.68 28.49 14.30
C VAL A 27 -5.75 28.10 13.28
N ASN A 28 -6.32 29.09 12.61
CA ASN A 28 -7.24 28.91 11.49
C ASN A 28 -6.52 28.15 10.36
N PRO A 29 -7.01 26.98 9.90
CA PRO A 29 -6.35 26.20 8.84
C PRO A 29 -6.35 26.90 7.47
N ALA A 30 -7.14 27.96 7.29
CA ALA A 30 -7.19 28.74 6.03
C ALA A 30 -5.97 29.64 5.77
N GLN A 31 -4.95 29.61 6.64
CA GLN A 31 -3.77 30.47 6.53
C GLN A 31 -2.64 29.81 5.70
N TRP A 32 -2.79 28.54 5.31
CA TRP A 32 -1.73 27.71 4.71
C TRP A 32 -2.01 27.29 3.26
N ILE A 33 -3.08 27.80 2.66
CA ILE A 33 -3.35 27.64 1.23
C ILE A 33 -3.03 29.00 0.60
N ASP A 34 -1.79 29.14 0.17
CA ASP A 34 -1.39 30.25 -0.70
C ASP A 34 -1.95 30.01 -2.11
N ASP A 35 -2.25 31.11 -2.78
CA ASP A 35 -3.09 31.26 -3.97
C ASP A 35 -2.68 30.32 -5.13
N SER A 36 -3.60 29.48 -5.59
CA SER A 36 -3.37 28.58 -6.72
C SER A 36 -3.71 29.28 -8.04
N SER A 37 -2.76 30.01 -8.62
CA SER A 37 -2.93 30.55 -9.98
C SER A 37 -1.65 30.67 -10.82
N ASP A 38 -0.70 29.77 -10.67
CA ASP A 38 0.34 29.54 -11.69
C ASP A 38 0.65 28.04 -11.71
N PHE A 39 0.13 27.34 -12.72
CA PHE A 39 0.59 26.00 -13.06
C PHE A 39 1.24 26.12 -14.44
N ASP A 40 2.58 26.22 -14.44
CA ASP A 40 3.36 26.25 -15.66
C ASP A 40 3.25 24.91 -16.41
N GLU A 41 3.17 24.97 -17.73
CA GLU A 41 3.05 23.82 -18.63
C GLU A 41 4.35 22.99 -18.63
N ILE A 42 4.25 21.74 -18.17
CA ILE A 42 5.40 20.82 -18.02
C ILE A 42 5.92 20.39 -19.39
N THR A 43 7.21 20.62 -19.64
CA THR A 43 7.89 20.21 -20.89
C THR A 43 8.40 18.77 -20.81
N ALA A 44 8.53 18.10 -21.95
CA ALA A 44 8.96 16.70 -22.04
C ALA A 44 10.34 16.41 -21.44
N GLU A 45 11.19 17.44 -21.30
CA GLU A 45 12.54 17.32 -20.70
C GLU A 45 12.48 17.26 -19.16
N GLU A 46 11.45 17.83 -18.53
CA GLU A 46 11.21 17.65 -17.08
C GLU A 46 10.60 16.29 -16.76
N LEU A 47 9.92 15.66 -17.73
CA LEU A 47 9.35 14.32 -17.59
C LEU A 47 10.42 13.22 -17.56
N ASP A 48 11.54 13.39 -18.27
CA ASP A 48 12.68 12.46 -18.22
C ASP A 48 13.57 12.67 -16.97
N ALA A 49 13.49 13.84 -16.34
CA ALA A 49 14.14 14.12 -15.05
C ALA A 49 13.27 13.75 -13.84
N PHE A 50 12.02 13.34 -14.10
CA PHE A 50 11.07 12.95 -13.08
C PHE A 50 11.32 11.49 -12.69
N ASP A 51 12.00 11.32 -11.57
CA ASP A 51 12.22 10.00 -10.97
C ASP A 51 10.88 9.44 -10.51
N LEU A 52 10.30 8.55 -11.31
CA LEU A 52 9.03 7.87 -11.02
C LEU A 52 9.10 7.06 -9.70
N ASP A 53 10.31 6.69 -9.27
CA ASP A 53 10.56 6.05 -7.97
C ASP A 53 10.40 7.06 -6.81
N ALA A 54 10.76 8.33 -7.04
CA ALA A 54 10.59 9.42 -6.06
C ALA A 54 9.12 9.87 -5.95
N LEU A 55 8.31 9.60 -6.98
CA LEU A 55 6.86 9.82 -6.96
C LEU A 55 6.07 8.71 -6.24
N GLY A 56 6.68 7.58 -5.92
CA GLY A 56 5.97 6.48 -5.23
C GLY A 56 4.88 5.83 -6.08
N LEU A 57 4.97 5.93 -7.42
CA LEU A 57 4.12 5.19 -8.35
C LEU A 57 4.36 3.66 -8.28
N GLU A 58 5.42 3.25 -7.58
CA GLU A 58 5.65 1.88 -7.10
C GLU A 58 4.92 1.64 -5.77
N LEU A 59 3.59 1.66 -5.78
CA LEU A 59 2.69 1.23 -4.68
C LEU A 59 2.96 1.77 -3.26
N GLY A 60 3.85 2.74 -3.08
CA GLY A 60 4.16 3.37 -1.81
C GLY A 60 4.72 2.44 -0.72
N TYR A 61 5.19 1.23 -1.03
CA TYR A 61 5.74 0.33 -0.02
C TYR A 61 7.24 0.60 0.20
N SER A 62 7.62 1.00 1.41
CA SER A 62 9.04 1.09 1.80
C SER A 62 9.66 -0.31 1.95
N GLY A 63 10.99 -0.42 1.95
CA GLY A 63 11.69 -1.72 1.83
C GLY A 63 11.22 -2.83 2.79
N ASP A 64 10.97 -2.51 4.06
CA ASP A 64 10.47 -3.49 5.04
C ASP A 64 9.00 -3.85 4.80
N GLU A 65 8.20 -2.93 4.25
CA GLU A 65 6.79 -3.14 3.89
C GLU A 65 6.65 -4.01 2.65
N LEU A 66 7.55 -3.86 1.67
CA LEU A 66 7.59 -4.75 0.50
C LEU A 66 7.72 -6.21 0.94
N SER A 67 8.58 -6.52 1.91
CA SER A 67 8.72 -7.90 2.40
C SER A 67 7.48 -8.43 3.12
N GLN A 68 6.68 -7.52 3.70
CA GLN A 68 5.44 -7.86 4.40
C GLN A 68 4.28 -8.12 3.43
N PHE A 69 4.12 -7.28 2.40
CA PHE A 69 2.99 -7.33 1.46
C PHE A 69 3.29 -8.14 0.20
N CYS A 70 4.53 -8.11 -0.26
CA CYS A 70 5.06 -8.87 -1.38
C CYS A 70 5.94 -10.00 -0.83
N SER A 71 5.40 -11.23 -0.77
CA SER A 71 6.14 -12.40 -0.27
C SER A 71 7.63 -12.40 -0.65
N ALA A 72 8.52 -12.31 0.35
CA ALA A 72 9.97 -12.29 0.15
C ALA A 72 10.56 -13.70 -0.13
N ASN A 73 9.73 -14.72 -0.17
CA ASN A 73 10.19 -16.10 -0.32
C ASN A 73 10.46 -16.42 -1.80
N GLU A 74 11.67 -16.88 -2.08
CA GLU A 74 12.04 -17.31 -3.43
C GLU A 74 11.31 -18.58 -3.87
N LEU A 75 10.88 -19.41 -2.91
CA LEU A 75 10.22 -20.69 -3.15
C LEU A 75 8.90 -20.77 -2.37
N ALA A 76 7.95 -21.54 -2.92
CA ALA A 76 6.69 -21.81 -2.24
C ALA A 76 6.88 -22.76 -1.04
N GLY A 77 6.23 -22.48 0.09
CA GLY A 77 6.28 -23.33 1.27
C GLY A 77 5.35 -24.53 1.12
N SER A 78 5.79 -25.75 1.39
CA SER A 78 4.89 -26.91 1.37
C SER A 78 5.19 -27.84 2.54
N ASN A 79 4.15 -28.49 3.05
CA ASN A 79 4.24 -29.50 4.10
C ASN A 79 3.34 -30.71 3.75
N GLU A 80 3.14 -31.61 4.71
CA GLU A 80 2.32 -32.82 4.51
C GLU A 80 0.84 -32.53 4.19
N TYR A 81 0.29 -31.43 4.70
CA TYR A 81 -1.13 -31.09 4.63
C TYR A 81 -1.44 -29.96 3.62
N VAL A 82 -0.46 -29.12 3.31
CA VAL A 82 -0.63 -27.92 2.49
C VAL A 82 0.48 -27.85 1.44
N LYS A 83 0.07 -27.63 0.20
CA LYS A 83 0.96 -27.33 -0.92
C LYS A 83 0.72 -25.90 -1.38
N GLU A 84 1.76 -25.09 -1.34
CA GLU A 84 1.72 -23.73 -1.90
C GLU A 84 2.35 -23.73 -3.29
N TYR A 85 1.91 -22.77 -4.11
CA TYR A 85 2.43 -22.55 -5.45
C TYR A 85 2.87 -21.10 -5.57
N LYS A 86 4.07 -20.90 -6.11
CA LYS A 86 4.57 -19.55 -6.36
C LYS A 86 3.93 -19.01 -7.64
N ILE A 87 3.23 -17.89 -7.51
CA ILE A 87 2.69 -17.16 -8.66
C ILE A 87 3.89 -16.57 -9.43
N PRO A 88 3.94 -16.68 -10.77
CA PRO A 88 5.08 -16.20 -11.56
C PRO A 88 5.32 -14.70 -11.42
N THR A 89 4.25 -13.92 -11.44
CA THR A 89 4.32 -12.47 -11.21
C THR A 89 4.48 -12.19 -9.72
N ALA A 90 5.47 -11.35 -9.39
CA ALA A 90 5.76 -10.97 -8.01
C ALA A 90 4.72 -9.96 -7.47
N CYS A 91 4.57 -9.92 -6.15
CA CYS A 91 3.70 -8.99 -5.45
C CYS A 91 2.27 -8.87 -6.02
N THR A 92 1.63 -9.96 -6.46
CA THR A 92 0.32 -9.87 -7.13
C THR A 92 -0.85 -9.54 -6.21
N GLN A 93 -0.67 -9.67 -4.89
CA GLN A 93 -1.71 -9.55 -3.86
C GLN A 93 -3.01 -10.28 -4.27
N PRO A 94 -2.97 -11.63 -4.37
CA PRO A 94 -4.15 -12.40 -4.75
C PRO A 94 -5.25 -12.24 -3.69
N LEU A 95 -6.47 -11.89 -4.10
CA LEU A 95 -7.58 -11.61 -3.17
C LEU A 95 -8.75 -12.58 -3.33
N ALA A 96 -9.53 -12.41 -4.41
CA ALA A 96 -10.70 -13.23 -4.68
C ALA A 96 -10.31 -14.46 -5.49
N ILE A 97 -10.87 -15.62 -5.14
CA ILE A 97 -10.57 -16.92 -5.77
C ILE A 97 -11.84 -17.73 -5.97
N THR A 98 -11.90 -18.49 -7.06
CA THR A 98 -12.98 -19.45 -7.36
C THR A 98 -12.43 -20.64 -8.14
N VAL A 99 -13.23 -21.70 -8.26
CA VAL A 99 -12.87 -22.92 -9.00
C VAL A 99 -13.97 -23.24 -9.99
N ASP A 100 -13.59 -23.49 -11.24
CA ASP A 100 -14.55 -23.87 -12.28
C ASP A 100 -14.87 -25.38 -12.27
N HIS A 101 -15.77 -25.81 -13.15
CA HIS A 101 -16.23 -27.20 -13.20
C HIS A 101 -15.16 -28.20 -13.66
N ASN A 102 -14.05 -27.74 -14.23
CA ASN A 102 -12.92 -28.57 -14.63
C ASN A 102 -11.86 -28.65 -13.51
N GLY A 103 -12.08 -27.99 -12.38
CA GLY A 103 -11.11 -27.91 -11.27
C GLY A 103 -10.02 -26.87 -11.50
N ILE A 104 -10.19 -25.98 -12.48
CA ILE A 104 -9.24 -24.89 -12.72
C ILE A 104 -9.51 -23.77 -11.72
N VAL A 105 -8.45 -23.27 -11.12
CA VAL A 105 -8.49 -22.20 -10.12
C VAL A 105 -8.37 -20.85 -10.83
N TRP A 106 -9.29 -19.93 -10.52
CA TRP A 106 -9.30 -18.57 -11.05
C TRP A 106 -9.21 -17.58 -9.91
N PHE A 107 -8.34 -16.58 -10.00
CA PHE A 107 -8.19 -15.57 -8.97
C PHE A 107 -7.82 -14.19 -9.53
N ALA A 108 -8.18 -13.15 -8.78
CA ALA A 108 -7.84 -11.76 -9.09
C ALA A 108 -6.53 -11.36 -8.42
N GLN A 109 -5.65 -10.68 -9.17
CA GLN A 109 -4.41 -10.08 -8.70
C GLN A 109 -4.67 -8.58 -8.49
N THR A 110 -4.95 -8.15 -7.26
CA THR A 110 -5.41 -6.77 -7.04
C THR A 110 -4.32 -5.74 -7.20
N ASN A 111 -3.06 -6.17 -7.15
CA ASN A 111 -1.93 -5.27 -7.29
C ASN A 111 -1.57 -4.98 -8.75
N THR A 112 -1.69 -5.99 -9.61
CA THR A 112 -1.36 -5.89 -11.04
C THR A 112 -2.59 -5.68 -11.91
N GLY A 113 -3.79 -5.82 -11.34
CA GLY A 113 -5.06 -5.74 -12.06
C GLY A 113 -5.41 -6.97 -12.90
N MET A 114 -4.53 -7.97 -12.94
CA MET A 114 -4.66 -9.14 -13.80
C MET A 114 -5.67 -10.16 -13.22
N VAL A 115 -6.16 -11.01 -14.11
CA VAL A 115 -6.86 -12.25 -13.71
C VAL A 115 -5.96 -13.42 -14.02
N ALA A 116 -5.78 -14.32 -13.06
CA ALA A 116 -4.93 -15.48 -13.22
C ALA A 116 -5.71 -16.79 -13.13
N LYS A 117 -5.26 -17.73 -13.93
CA LYS A 117 -5.74 -19.10 -14.01
C LYS A 117 -4.62 -20.03 -13.57
N PHE A 118 -4.93 -21.00 -12.72
CA PHE A 118 -4.00 -22.03 -12.28
C PHE A 118 -4.62 -23.42 -12.52
N ASP A 119 -3.89 -24.26 -13.26
CA ASP A 119 -4.22 -25.67 -13.45
C ASP A 119 -3.44 -26.52 -12.41
N PRO A 120 -4.12 -27.13 -11.42
CA PRO A 120 -3.44 -27.93 -10.41
C PRO A 120 -2.87 -29.26 -10.91
N LEU A 121 -3.34 -29.78 -12.06
CA LEU A 121 -2.86 -31.04 -12.62
C LEU A 121 -1.51 -30.85 -13.34
N THR A 122 -1.35 -29.72 -14.03
CA THR A 122 -0.11 -29.39 -14.74
C THR A 122 0.76 -28.38 -13.99
N GLU A 123 0.29 -27.89 -12.84
CA GLU A 123 0.94 -26.88 -12.00
C GLU A 123 1.32 -25.62 -12.80
N THR A 124 0.44 -25.22 -13.73
CA THR A 124 0.72 -24.15 -14.68
C THR A 124 -0.16 -22.93 -14.41
N PHE A 125 0.47 -21.77 -14.36
CA PHE A 125 -0.21 -20.47 -14.32
C PHE A 125 -0.39 -19.89 -15.72
N THR A 126 -1.51 -19.20 -15.93
CA THR A 126 -1.73 -18.33 -17.09
C THR A 126 -2.32 -17.03 -16.56
N GLU A 127 -1.67 -15.91 -16.86
CA GLU A 127 -2.08 -14.58 -16.39
C GLU A 127 -2.65 -13.80 -17.58
N TYR A 128 -3.80 -13.18 -17.36
CA TYR A 128 -4.55 -12.44 -18.37
C TYR A 128 -4.58 -10.97 -18.00
N ASP A 129 -4.13 -10.16 -18.95
CA ASP A 129 -4.18 -8.71 -18.81
C ASP A 129 -5.62 -8.20 -18.83
N ASN A 130 -5.87 -7.19 -18.01
CA ASN A 130 -7.13 -6.49 -17.90
C ASN A 130 -6.91 -5.03 -18.31
N SER A 131 -7.03 -4.77 -19.61
CA SER A 131 -6.90 -3.41 -20.18
C SER A 131 -7.79 -2.33 -19.54
N VAL A 132 -8.87 -2.72 -18.83
CA VAL A 132 -9.69 -1.74 -18.08
C VAL A 132 -8.93 -1.24 -16.86
N TRP A 133 -8.16 -2.08 -16.19
CA TRP A 133 -7.40 -1.73 -14.99
C TRP A 133 -6.37 -0.64 -15.25
N GLU A 134 -5.59 -0.76 -16.33
CA GLU A 134 -4.60 0.25 -16.73
C GLU A 134 -5.22 1.64 -16.96
N ASN A 135 -6.47 1.68 -17.40
CA ASN A 135 -7.19 2.92 -17.63
C ASN A 135 -7.73 3.52 -16.32
N VAL A 136 -8.00 2.70 -15.31
CA VAL A 136 -8.51 3.14 -14.00
C VAL A 136 -7.40 3.73 -13.14
N GLU A 137 -6.20 3.16 -13.13
CA GLU A 137 -5.06 3.74 -12.40
C GLU A 137 -4.72 5.17 -12.88
N LYS A 138 -4.79 5.41 -14.19
CA LYS A 138 -4.55 6.74 -14.78
C LYS A 138 -5.58 7.80 -14.38
N ILE A 139 -6.79 7.39 -14.00
CA ILE A 139 -7.86 8.31 -13.58
C ILE A 139 -7.69 8.76 -12.13
N PHE A 140 -7.14 7.90 -11.27
CA PHE A 140 -7.00 8.19 -9.83
C PHE A 140 -5.69 8.92 -9.45
N ILE A 141 -4.77 9.06 -10.41
CA ILE A 141 -3.49 9.77 -10.22
C ILE A 141 -3.51 11.18 -10.87
N ALA A 142 -4.61 11.57 -11.51
CA ALA A 142 -4.81 12.91 -12.08
C ALA A 142 -5.62 13.85 -11.16
#